data_AF-A0A821EB57-F1
#
_entry.id   AF-A0A821EB57-F1
#
_cell.length_a   1.000
_cell.length_b   1.000
_cell.length_c   1.000
_cell.angle_alpha   90.00
_cell.angle_beta   90.00
_cell.angle_gamma   90.00
#
_symmetry.space_group_name_H-M   'P 1'
#
loop_
_entity.id
_entity.type
_entity.pdbx_description
1 polymer ?
#
loop_
_entity_poly.entity_id
_entity_poly.type
_entity_poly.pdbx_seq_one_letter_code
_entity_poly.pdbx_strand_id
1 'polypeptide(L)'
;YKEYFSESKVDGQVLNNLTLEDIINLNITNELHHLSIKRSIQVLRFNNFNPFYIKRRPNSDDKNNIDEIMYWSNHRFMEWLRSIDLSEYAPNLRGSGVCGALIVRKFHLVFFFFIQEK
;
A
#
# COMPACT_ATOMS: atom_id res chain seq x y z
N TYR A 1 7.36 -9.59 -5.13
CA TYR A 1 7.40 -8.80 -6.39
C TYR A 1 8.69 -8.01 -6.62
N LYS A 2 9.61 -7.90 -5.63
CA LYS A 2 10.87 -7.17 -5.83
C LYS A 2 11.67 -7.68 -7.03
N GLU A 3 11.75 -9.01 -7.19
CA GLU A 3 12.47 -9.67 -8.29
C GLU A 3 11.84 -9.34 -9.65
N TYR A 4 10.53 -9.48 -9.82
CA TYR A 4 9.85 -9.13 -11.09
C TYR A 4 10.04 -7.67 -11.51
N PHE A 5 9.92 -6.72 -10.56
CA PHE A 5 10.19 -5.31 -10.84
C PHE A 5 11.66 -5.08 -11.24
N SER A 6 12.60 -5.82 -10.62
CA SER A 6 14.02 -5.73 -10.93
C SER A 6 14.35 -6.33 -12.29
N GLU A 7 13.80 -7.49 -12.63
CA GLU A 7 13.98 -8.19 -13.92
C GLU A 7 13.40 -7.36 -15.08
N SER A 8 12.24 -6.74 -14.87
CA SER A 8 11.62 -5.83 -15.84
C SER A 8 12.23 -4.42 -15.83
N LYS A 9 13.30 -4.18 -15.06
CA LYS A 9 14.02 -2.91 -14.98
C LYS A 9 13.12 -1.71 -14.67
N VAL A 10 12.14 -1.91 -13.79
CA VAL A 10 11.22 -0.85 -13.38
C VAL A 10 11.93 0.11 -12.44
N ASP A 11 12.36 1.25 -12.96
CA ASP A 11 12.87 2.38 -12.18
C ASP A 11 11.76 3.38 -11.82
N GLY A 12 12.11 4.52 -11.21
CA GLY A 12 11.14 5.54 -10.82
C GLY A 12 10.40 6.19 -11.99
N GLN A 13 11.04 6.33 -13.15
CA GLN A 13 10.44 6.90 -14.35
C GLN A 13 9.48 5.90 -15.01
N VAL A 14 9.89 4.63 -15.10
CA VAL A 14 9.03 3.54 -15.58
C VAL A 14 7.83 3.37 -14.64
N LEU A 15 8.05 3.36 -13.32
CA LEU A 15 6.99 3.30 -12.31
C LEU A 15 5.97 4.43 -12.47
N ASN A 16 6.42 5.65 -12.81
CA ASN A 16 5.55 6.78 -13.09
C ASN A 16 4.71 6.60 -14.35
N ASN A 17 5.09 5.74 -15.30
CA ASN A 17 4.35 5.52 -16.55
C ASN A 17 3.64 4.16 -16.62
N LEU A 18 3.81 3.29 -15.62
CA LEU A 18 3.16 1.98 -15.59
C LEU A 18 1.64 2.10 -15.78
N THR A 19 1.15 1.29 -16.72
CA THR A 19 -0.26 1.04 -17.00
C THR A 19 -0.75 -0.21 -16.26
N LEU A 20 -2.06 -0.48 -16.31
CA LEU A 20 -2.60 -1.72 -15.74
C LEU A 20 -2.10 -2.96 -16.51
N GLU A 21 -1.95 -2.84 -17.83
CA GLU A 21 -1.45 -3.92 -18.68
C GLU A 21 -0.01 -4.28 -18.33
N ASP A 22 0.85 -3.27 -18.11
CA ASP A 22 2.23 -3.49 -17.66
C ASP A 22 2.28 -4.23 -16.32
N ILE A 23 1.39 -3.89 -15.39
CA ILE A 23 1.30 -4.55 -14.08
C ILE A 23 0.86 -6.01 -14.22
N ILE A 24 -0.07 -6.31 -15.13
CA ILE A 24 -0.49 -7.68 -15.43
C ILE A 24 0.69 -8.47 -16.02
N ASN A 25 1.50 -7.84 -16.88
CA ASN A 25 2.67 -8.45 -17.51
C ASN A 25 3.85 -8.67 -16.55
N LEU A 26 3.83 -8.12 -15.32
CA LEU A 26 4.85 -8.37 -14.29
C LEU A 26 4.72 -9.74 -13.59
N ASN A 27 3.93 -10.68 -14.15
CA ASN A 27 3.63 -11.99 -13.56
C ASN A 27 3.01 -11.91 -12.15
N ILE A 28 2.33 -10.82 -11.84
CA ILE A 28 1.55 -10.67 -10.63
C ILE A 28 0.17 -11.26 -10.95
N THR A 29 -0.25 -12.32 -10.27
CA THR A 29 -1.54 -12.98 -10.55
C THR A 29 -2.68 -12.49 -9.66
N ASN A 30 -2.36 -11.87 -8.52
CA ASN A 30 -3.35 -11.42 -7.56
C ASN A 30 -3.94 -10.06 -7.97
N GLU A 31 -5.25 -10.03 -8.27
CA GLU A 31 -5.97 -8.81 -8.67
C GLU A 31 -5.99 -7.73 -7.59
N LEU A 32 -6.05 -8.10 -6.30
CA LEU A 32 -5.97 -7.13 -5.21
C LEU A 32 -4.58 -6.45 -5.19
N HIS A 33 -3.53 -7.20 -5.53
CA HIS A 33 -2.20 -6.63 -5.63
C HIS A 33 -2.06 -5.69 -6.84
N HIS A 34 -2.69 -6.01 -7.98
CA HIS A 34 -2.78 -5.05 -9.10
C HIS A 34 -3.46 -3.75 -8.68
N LEU A 35 -4.57 -3.87 -7.96
CA LEU A 35 -5.34 -2.72 -7.52
C LEU A 35 -4.55 -1.90 -6.50
N SER A 36 -3.88 -2.54 -5.55
CA SER A 36 -2.97 -1.88 -4.62
C SER A 36 -1.88 -1.10 -5.36
N ILE A 37 -1.15 -1.76 -6.27
CA ILE A 37 -0.03 -1.13 -7.01
C ILE A 37 -0.55 0.08 -7.81
N LYS A 38 -1.66 -0.08 -8.52
CA LYS A 38 -2.29 1.01 -9.27
C LYS A 38 -2.63 2.19 -8.37
N ARG A 39 -3.21 1.95 -7.19
CA ARG A 39 -3.55 3.03 -6.23
C ARG A 39 -2.32 3.66 -5.62
N SER A 40 -1.31 2.88 -5.25
CA SER A 40 -0.05 3.40 -4.73
C SER A 40 0.63 4.31 -5.75
N ILE A 41 0.70 3.92 -7.03
CA ILE A 41 1.27 4.76 -8.10
C ILE A 41 0.47 6.06 -8.26
N GLN A 42 -0.86 6.03 -8.17
CA GLN A 42 -1.67 7.24 -8.23
C GLN A 42 -1.38 8.21 -7.06
N VAL A 43 -1.21 7.69 -5.85
CA VAL A 43 -0.85 8.51 -4.68
C VAL A 43 0.57 9.06 -4.81
N LEU A 44 1.51 8.27 -5.33
CA LEU A 44 2.87 8.77 -5.62
C LEU A 44 2.84 9.88 -6.67
N ARG A 45 2.10 9.71 -7.78
CA ARG A 45 1.89 10.75 -8.81
C ARG A 45 1.30 12.03 -8.21
N PHE A 46 0.27 11.92 -7.38
CA PHE A 46 -0.36 13.07 -6.72
C PHE A 46 0.62 13.85 -5.84
N ASN A 47 1.62 13.17 -5.27
CA ASN A 47 2.64 13.78 -4.41
C ASN A 47 3.99 13.97 -5.12
N ASN A 48 4.01 14.01 -6.45
CA ASN A 48 5.23 14.19 -7.27
C ASN A 48 6.36 13.22 -6.92
N PHE A 49 6.02 11.97 -6.56
CA PHE A 49 6.95 10.94 -6.10
C PHE A 49 7.83 11.36 -4.92
N ASN A 50 7.39 12.32 -4.12
CA ASN A 50 8.13 12.75 -2.95
C ASN A 50 8.09 11.64 -1.87
N PRO A 51 9.23 11.05 -1.51
CA PRO A 51 9.29 9.92 -0.57
C PRO A 51 8.88 10.29 0.86
N PHE A 52 8.89 11.59 1.22
CA PHE A 52 8.52 12.05 2.55
C PHE A 52 7.02 11.91 2.84
N TYR A 53 6.19 11.75 1.81
CA TYR A 53 4.75 11.53 2.03
C TYR A 53 4.47 10.13 2.54
N ILE A 54 5.21 9.09 2.12
CA ILE A 54 4.95 7.72 2.55
C ILE A 54 5.39 7.50 4.00
N LYS A 55 4.40 7.33 4.88
CA LYS A 55 4.62 7.16 6.32
C LYS A 55 4.93 5.70 6.66
N ARG A 56 6.13 5.48 7.20
CA ARG A 56 6.56 4.18 7.79
C ARG A 56 6.51 4.15 9.30
N ARG A 57 6.79 5.29 9.95
CA ARG A 57 6.83 5.40 11.41
C ARG A 57 5.64 6.23 11.91
N PRO A 58 5.20 6.01 13.16
CA PRO A 58 4.23 6.89 13.80
C PRO A 58 4.78 8.31 13.93
N ASN A 59 3.99 9.30 13.54
CA ASN A 59 4.23 10.70 13.89
C ASN A 59 3.21 11.13 14.96
N SER A 60 3.56 12.16 15.74
CA SER A 60 2.69 12.75 16.78
C SER A 60 1.33 13.17 16.24
N ASP A 61 1.29 13.58 14.97
CA ASP A 61 0.14 14.20 14.32
C ASP A 61 -0.81 13.17 13.69
N ASP A 62 -0.40 11.89 13.63
CA ASP A 62 -1.14 10.81 12.96
C ASP A 62 -2.52 10.50 13.60
N LYS A 63 -2.77 10.98 14.83
CA LYS A 63 -3.93 10.54 15.63
C LYS A 63 -5.28 11.11 15.16
N ASN A 64 -5.28 12.22 14.41
CA ASN A 64 -6.51 12.98 14.15
C ASN A 64 -6.79 13.28 12.66
N ASN A 65 -5.91 12.87 11.74
CA ASN A 65 -6.05 13.25 10.34
C ASN A 65 -6.29 12.03 9.44
N ILE A 66 -7.55 11.82 9.06
CA ILE A 66 -8.01 10.74 8.16
C ILE A 66 -7.30 10.82 6.80
N ASP A 67 -6.98 12.02 6.33
CA ASP A 67 -6.33 12.21 5.03
C ASP A 67 -4.90 11.64 5.01
N GLU A 68 -4.25 11.56 6.17
CA GLU A 68 -2.90 10.99 6.28
C GLU A 68 -2.87 9.47 6.17
N ILE A 69 -4.00 8.80 6.45
CA ILE A 69 -4.13 7.35 6.30
C ILE A 69 -3.82 6.96 4.85
N MET A 70 -4.15 7.81 3.87
CA MET A 70 -3.83 7.58 2.46
C MET A 70 -2.34 7.31 2.22
N TYR A 71 -1.46 7.85 3.06
CA TYR A 71 -0.02 7.74 2.90
C TYR A 71 0.63 6.67 3.77
N TRP A 72 -0.16 5.90 4.52
CA TRP A 72 0.36 4.85 5.37
C TRP A 72 0.89 3.69 4.54
N SER A 73 2.13 3.33 4.80
CA SER A 73 2.70 2.07 4.32
C SER A 73 2.07 0.88 5.03
N ASN A 74 2.19 -0.31 4.43
CA ASN A 74 1.80 -1.58 5.06
C ASN A 74 2.41 -1.75 6.46
N HIS A 75 3.68 -1.36 6.62
CA HIS A 75 4.36 -1.40 7.91
C HIS A 75 3.72 -0.47 8.95
N ARG A 76 3.33 0.75 8.56
CA ARG A 76 2.64 1.67 9.45
C ARG A 76 1.29 1.13 9.92
N PHE A 77 0.54 0.42 9.07
CA PHE A 77 -0.69 -0.29 9.47
C PHE A 77 -0.42 -1.39 10.50
N MET A 78 0.64 -2.18 10.31
CA MET A 78 1.04 -3.17 11.31
C MET A 78 1.37 -2.52 12.66
N GLU A 79 2.11 -1.41 12.67
CA GLU A 79 2.38 -0.64 13.90
C GLU A 79 1.09 -0.04 14.50
N TRP A 80 0.17 0.43 13.67
CA TRP A 80 -1.11 0.96 14.14
C TRP A 80 -1.97 -0.12 14.81
N LEU A 81 -2.08 -1.32 14.23
CA LEU A 81 -2.78 -2.45 14.85
C LEU A 81 -2.22 -2.77 16.23
N ARG A 82 -0.89 -2.75 16.40
CA ARG A 82 -0.25 -2.94 17.71
C ARG A 82 -0.58 -1.83 18.70
N SER A 83 -0.77 -0.59 18.23
CA SER A 83 -1.12 0.56 19.10
C SER A 83 -2.56 0.58 19.58
N ILE A 84 -3.43 -0.26 19.01
CA ILE A 84 -4.85 -0.39 19.38
C ILE A 84 -5.19 -1.79 19.92
N ASP A 85 -4.18 -2.51 20.42
CA ASP A 85 -4.31 -3.86 21.01
C ASP A 85 -4.86 -4.94 20.05
N LEU A 86 -4.65 -4.79 18.74
CA LEU A 86 -4.99 -5.77 17.69
C LEU A 86 -3.74 -6.39 17.06
N SER A 87 -2.70 -6.57 17.86
CA SER A 87 -1.37 -7.01 17.40
C SER A 87 -1.36 -8.38 16.73
N GLU A 88 -2.31 -9.25 17.09
CA GLU A 88 -2.49 -10.60 16.56
C GLU A 88 -2.86 -10.62 15.06
N TYR A 89 -3.45 -9.53 14.54
CA TYR A 89 -3.79 -9.39 13.12
C TYR A 89 -2.68 -8.75 12.28
N ALA A 90 -1.65 -8.17 12.91
CA ALA A 90 -0.55 -7.53 12.19
C ALA A 90 0.17 -8.47 11.21
N PRO A 91 0.43 -9.75 11.53
CA PRO A 91 1.02 -10.70 10.59
C PRO A 91 0.20 -10.91 9.30
N ASN A 92 -1.14 -10.83 9.37
CA ASN A 92 -2.03 -11.04 8.21
C ASN A 92 -1.85 -9.96 7.14
N LEU A 93 -1.33 -8.79 7.54
CA LEU A 93 -1.02 -7.70 6.61
C LEU A 93 0.31 -7.90 5.86
N ARG A 94 1.15 -8.85 6.27
CA ARG A 94 2.45 -9.05 5.62
C ARG A 94 2.26 -9.63 4.22
N GLY A 95 2.67 -8.87 3.21
CA GLY A 95 2.59 -9.32 1.81
C GLY A 95 1.18 -9.29 1.22
N SER A 96 0.20 -8.76 1.96
CA SER A 96 -1.20 -8.65 1.53
C SER A 96 -1.46 -7.56 0.49
N GLY A 97 -0.48 -6.67 0.26
CA GLY A 97 -0.69 -5.49 -0.57
C GLY A 97 -1.56 -4.42 0.10
N VAL A 98 -1.89 -4.52 1.38
CA VAL A 98 -2.61 -3.43 2.08
C VAL A 98 -1.73 -2.19 2.18
N CYS A 99 -2.23 -1.07 1.67
CA CYS A 99 -1.65 0.26 1.83
C CYS A 99 -2.74 1.32 1.97
N GLY A 100 -2.37 2.50 2.46
CA GLY A 100 -3.28 3.61 2.73
C GLY A 100 -4.04 4.07 1.49
N ALA A 101 -3.34 4.10 0.36
CA ALA A 101 -3.87 4.46 -0.95
C ALA A 101 -5.06 3.56 -1.37
N LEU A 102 -5.08 2.30 -0.92
CA LEU A 102 -6.15 1.35 -1.22
C LEU A 102 -7.38 1.62 -0.34
N ILE A 103 -7.20 1.99 0.93
CA ILE A 103 -8.26 2.09 1.94
C ILE A 103 -9.13 3.33 1.73
N VAL A 104 -8.52 4.51 1.60
CA VAL A 104 -9.24 5.80 1.56
C VAL A 104 -10.14 5.93 0.33
N ARG A 105 -9.78 5.33 -0.80
CA ARG A 105 -10.41 5.62 -2.10
C ARG A 105 -11.59 4.71 -2.47
N LYS A 106 -12.22 4.01 -1.50
CA LYS A 106 -13.44 3.14 -1.57
C LYS A 106 -13.28 1.66 -1.16
N PHE A 107 -12.26 1.27 -0.39
CA PHE A 107 -12.08 -0.14 -0.02
C PHE A 107 -11.89 -0.37 1.49
N HIS A 108 -12.71 0.27 2.32
CA HIS A 108 -12.81 -0.12 3.74
C HIS A 108 -13.07 -1.62 3.90
N LEU A 109 -13.91 -2.21 3.03
CA LEU A 109 -14.21 -3.65 3.04
C LEU A 109 -12.99 -4.54 2.76
N VAL A 110 -12.02 -4.08 1.97
CA VAL A 110 -10.81 -4.87 1.66
C VAL A 110 -9.86 -4.89 2.85
N PHE A 111 -9.80 -3.81 3.63
CA PHE A 111 -9.05 -3.84 4.89
C PHE A 111 -9.60 -4.89 5.86
N PHE A 112 -10.93 -4.98 5.97
CA PHE A 112 -11.58 -6.02 6.77
C PHE A 112 -11.30 -7.42 6.21
N PHE A 113 -11.30 -7.60 4.89
CA PHE A 113 -10.95 -8.89 4.26
C PHE A 113 -9.55 -9.36 4.68
N PHE A 114 -8.56 -8.47 4.66
CA PHE A 114 -7.19 -8.81 5.07
C PHE A 114 -6.99 -9.03 6.57
N ILE A 115 -7.91 -8.55 7.41
CA ILE A 115 -7.88 -8.81 8.85
C ILE A 115 -8.65 -10.10 9.20
N GLN A 116 -9.71 -10.43 8.44
CA GLN A 116 -10.63 -11.52 8.78
C GLN A 116 -10.34 -12.86 8.10
N GLU A 117 -9.54 -12.92 7.03
CA GLU A 117 -9.08 -14.21 6.53
C GLU A 117 -8.03 -14.82 7.48
N LYS A 118 -8.36 -16.00 8.02
CA LYS A 118 -7.50 -16.87 8.82
C LYS A 118 -6.72 -17.82 7.93
#